data_AF-A0A8J5Q0X7-F1
#
_entry.id   AF-A0A8J5Q0X7-F1
#
_cell.length_a   1.000
_cell.length_b   1.000
_cell.length_c   1.000
_cell.angle_alpha   90.00
_cell.angle_beta   90.00
_cell.angle_gamma   90.00
#
_symmetry.space_group_name_H-M   'P 1'
#
loop_
_entity.id
_entity.type
_entity.pdbx_description
1 polymer ?
#
loop_
_entity_poly.entity_id
_entity_poly.type
_entity_poly.pdbx_seq_one_letter_code
_entity_poly.pdbx_strand_id
1 'polypeptide(L)'
;MKLGEHNINVFTSTSIVSTNPSFLTFPLELQSQIYREYFQVNDGYVYDAKSDKLKTANGKPIDLSLVYACRFIANETKHLPLSLNSITFSTLYREDWRSLAGCFNVVAIYYRHLETDFALHLAEFMTPDMQSQLASKYPDFAQELATATTDHIQRYPIAHDSDTNNQAAGAEGSLRGSESGAEHTESEPVYQSRGAHFGEVGHFLKSWVDPNHYYTGFSRIHQIRGPGHPSRICSATSCEIKDPLSYCLQLMAEQKPVQFANHIRSTFPHWTGADPVQEFFDLRYDDWAIPSESQLKRVIRLLGIGDIWRLPAMWHAKPRDDRDYIDDNDSDEEQDDTDDDRESDEDETITTSPGHDAYNHLRAPQGVRCREMIRFSAATSAIRFLKRIPNQRTLMQKIVLHEDFRSVNNSETHAQGLVPSLQENSSLQIVRRVSILDCIFGVGEGPRGVSTYLHRGRQRQQKLYKRYFSLRILPWLKEAIAMEKEKSRPTHLR
;
A
#
# COMPACT_ATOMS: atom_id res chain seq x y z
N MET A 1 -7.34 -58.16 -11.60
CA MET A 1 -8.00 -59.49 -11.64
C MET A 1 -9.33 -59.30 -10.92
N LYS A 2 -10.53 -59.41 -11.51
CA LYS A 2 -11.03 -60.05 -12.73
C LYS A 2 -12.32 -59.31 -13.14
N LEU A 3 -12.57 -59.25 -14.45
CA LEU A 3 -13.88 -59.00 -15.07
C LEU A 3 -14.91 -60.09 -14.69
N GLY A 4 -16.20 -59.77 -14.91
CA GLY A 4 -17.30 -60.72 -15.15
C GLY A 4 -18.64 -60.14 -14.66
N GLU A 5 -19.39 -59.40 -15.49
CA GLU A 5 -20.45 -59.89 -16.41
C GLU A 5 -21.59 -60.68 -15.74
N HIS A 6 -22.80 -60.12 -15.76
CA HIS A 6 -24.07 -60.75 -16.15
C HIS A 6 -25.13 -59.63 -16.38
N ASN A 7 -25.40 -59.31 -17.64
CA ASN A 7 -26.55 -59.79 -18.43
C ASN A 7 -27.91 -59.25 -17.99
N ILE A 8 -28.32 -58.12 -18.59
CA ILE A 8 -29.72 -57.84 -18.88
C ILE A 8 -29.81 -57.54 -20.37
N ASN A 9 -30.33 -58.50 -21.13
CA ASN A 9 -30.71 -58.32 -22.51
C ASN A 9 -32.03 -59.05 -22.70
N VAL A 10 -33.14 -58.32 -22.76
CA VAL A 10 -34.24 -58.57 -23.72
C VAL A 10 -35.00 -57.25 -23.90
N PHE A 11 -34.62 -56.45 -24.89
CA PHE A 11 -35.62 -55.69 -25.66
C PHE A 11 -35.40 -55.99 -27.13
N THR A 12 -36.47 -56.51 -27.72
CA THR A 12 -36.60 -57.03 -29.07
C THR A 12 -36.31 -55.98 -30.14
N SER A 13 -35.61 -56.44 -31.17
CA SER A 13 -35.30 -55.74 -32.41
C SER A 13 -36.49 -54.97 -32.99
N THR A 14 -36.36 -53.65 -33.00
CA THR A 14 -37.00 -52.79 -34.01
C THR A 14 -35.87 -51.96 -34.60
N SER A 15 -35.76 -51.92 -35.93
CA SER A 15 -34.68 -51.27 -36.67
C SER A 15 -34.52 -49.79 -36.25
N ILE A 16 -33.55 -49.51 -35.37
CA ILE A 16 -33.14 -48.14 -35.07
C ILE A 16 -32.19 -47.73 -36.19
N VAL A 17 -32.70 -46.89 -37.11
CA VAL A 17 -31.84 -46.04 -37.93
C VAL A 17 -30.90 -45.33 -36.95
N SER A 18 -29.60 -45.63 -37.01
CA SER A 18 -28.58 -44.98 -36.20
C SER A 18 -28.42 -43.53 -36.68
N THR A 19 -29.38 -42.69 -36.32
CA THR A 19 -29.16 -41.25 -36.21
C THR A 19 -28.43 -41.07 -34.89
N ASN A 20 -27.12 -40.83 -34.93
CA ASN A 20 -26.43 -40.31 -33.75
C ASN A 20 -27.25 -39.12 -33.24
N PRO A 21 -27.80 -39.15 -32.02
CA PRO A 21 -28.57 -38.03 -31.51
C PRO A 21 -27.64 -36.83 -31.50
N SER A 22 -27.99 -35.81 -32.28
CA SER A 22 -27.26 -34.54 -32.25
C SER A 22 -27.39 -33.96 -30.85
N PHE A 23 -26.32 -33.39 -30.30
CA PHE A 23 -26.33 -32.79 -28.97
C PHE A 23 -27.53 -31.82 -28.75
N LEU A 24 -27.92 -31.10 -29.81
CA LEU A 24 -29.05 -30.15 -29.81
C LEU A 24 -30.44 -30.81 -29.77
N THR A 25 -30.52 -32.15 -29.87
CA THR A 25 -31.77 -32.91 -29.77
C THR A 25 -32.05 -33.40 -28.35
N PHE A 26 -31.10 -33.23 -27.42
CA PHE A 26 -31.33 -33.54 -26.01
C PHE A 26 -32.32 -32.57 -25.36
N PRO A 27 -33.07 -32.99 -24.34
CA PRO A 27 -33.81 -32.08 -23.46
C PRO A 27 -32.93 -30.96 -22.89
N LEU A 28 -33.52 -29.79 -22.65
CA LEU A 28 -32.82 -28.58 -22.19
C LEU A 28 -32.08 -28.80 -20.86
N GLU A 29 -32.63 -29.65 -20.00
CA GLU A 29 -32.02 -30.01 -18.71
C GLU A 29 -30.69 -30.74 -18.91
N LEU A 30 -30.64 -31.70 -19.85
CA LEU A 30 -29.42 -32.44 -20.15
C LEU A 30 -28.40 -31.56 -20.87
N GLN A 31 -28.84 -30.68 -21.77
CA GLN A 31 -27.94 -29.68 -22.39
C GLN A 31 -27.32 -28.78 -21.32
N SER A 32 -28.13 -28.26 -20.40
CA SER A 32 -27.68 -27.40 -19.30
C SER A 32 -26.69 -28.11 -18.37
N GLN A 33 -26.94 -29.38 -18.05
CA GLN A 33 -26.03 -30.19 -17.24
C GLN A 33 -24.70 -30.41 -17.96
N ILE A 34 -24.72 -30.77 -19.25
CA ILE A 34 -23.50 -30.95 -20.05
C ILE A 34 -22.70 -29.65 -20.12
N TYR A 35 -23.36 -28.51 -20.37
CA TYR A 35 -22.70 -27.21 -20.37
C TYR A 35 -22.06 -26.90 -19.02
N ARG A 36 -22.76 -27.17 -17.91
CA ARG A 36 -22.23 -26.96 -16.56
C ARG A 36 -21.00 -27.80 -16.31
N GLU A 37 -21.04 -29.10 -16.60
CA GLU A 37 -19.89 -30.00 -16.44
C GLU A 37 -18.70 -29.61 -17.34
N TYR A 38 -18.97 -29.06 -18.52
CA TYR A 38 -17.91 -28.60 -19.43
C TYR A 38 -17.23 -27.31 -18.93
N PHE A 39 -18.01 -26.30 -18.52
CA PHE A 39 -17.47 -24.99 -18.16
C PHE A 39 -17.02 -24.88 -16.70
N GLN A 40 -17.57 -25.69 -15.80
CA GLN A 40 -17.19 -25.67 -14.40
C GLN A 40 -15.85 -26.37 -14.20
N VAL A 41 -14.89 -25.65 -13.64
CA VAL A 41 -13.54 -26.14 -13.36
C VAL A 41 -13.34 -26.23 -11.85
N ASN A 42 -12.73 -27.32 -11.39
CA ASN A 42 -12.33 -27.48 -9.99
C ASN A 42 -11.39 -26.33 -9.59
N ASP A 43 -11.66 -25.73 -8.42
CA ASP A 43 -10.98 -24.53 -7.89
C ASP A 43 -11.14 -23.25 -8.72
N GLY A 44 -11.93 -23.29 -9.80
CA GLY A 44 -12.24 -22.16 -10.65
C GLY A 44 -11.04 -21.65 -11.46
N TYR A 45 -11.04 -20.33 -11.69
CA TYR A 45 -10.03 -19.64 -12.49
C TYR A 45 -9.08 -18.85 -11.61
N VAL A 46 -7.86 -18.65 -12.10
CA VAL A 46 -6.81 -17.84 -11.50
C VAL A 46 -6.40 -16.77 -12.50
N TYR A 47 -6.33 -15.54 -12.03
CA TYR A 47 -5.82 -14.42 -12.81
C TYR A 47 -4.29 -14.43 -12.85
N ASP A 48 -3.73 -14.61 -14.04
CA ASP A 48 -2.30 -14.43 -14.28
C ASP A 48 -2.02 -12.99 -14.69
N ALA A 49 -1.60 -12.19 -13.72
CA ALA A 49 -1.30 -10.78 -13.91
C ALA A 49 -0.06 -10.49 -14.79
N LYS A 50 0.79 -11.49 -15.09
CA LYS A 50 1.88 -11.32 -16.06
C LYS A 50 1.36 -11.32 -17.49
N SER A 51 0.45 -12.24 -17.80
CA SER A 51 -0.15 -12.34 -19.14
C SER A 51 -1.46 -11.55 -19.28
N ASP A 52 -1.98 -11.00 -18.18
CA ASP A 52 -3.31 -10.38 -18.08
C ASP A 52 -4.42 -11.31 -18.59
N LYS A 53 -4.32 -12.62 -18.28
CA LYS A 53 -5.26 -13.66 -18.71
C LYS A 53 -5.74 -14.51 -17.55
N LEU A 54 -6.93 -15.07 -17.70
CA LEU A 54 -7.43 -16.12 -16.82
C LEU A 54 -6.88 -17.48 -17.26
N LYS A 55 -6.54 -18.29 -16.26
CA LYS A 55 -6.11 -19.68 -16.41
C LYS A 55 -6.89 -20.54 -15.42
N THR A 56 -6.90 -21.85 -15.64
CA THR A 56 -7.35 -22.80 -14.61
C THR A 56 -6.40 -22.79 -13.41
N ALA A 57 -6.84 -23.27 -12.25
CA ALA A 57 -5.99 -23.39 -11.06
C ALA A 57 -4.69 -24.19 -11.30
N ASN A 58 -4.72 -25.15 -12.22
CA ASN A 58 -3.56 -25.95 -12.63
C ASN A 58 -2.65 -25.23 -13.66
N GLY A 59 -2.88 -23.95 -13.92
CA GLY A 59 -2.09 -23.13 -14.85
C GLY A 59 -2.36 -23.37 -16.34
N LYS A 60 -3.30 -24.25 -16.69
CA LYS A 60 -3.70 -24.51 -18.08
C LYS A 60 -4.63 -23.41 -18.62
N PRO A 61 -4.64 -23.13 -19.94
CA PRO A 61 -5.65 -22.26 -20.55
C PRO A 61 -7.07 -22.73 -20.26
N ILE A 62 -8.02 -21.81 -20.23
CA ILE A 62 -9.45 -22.13 -20.12
C ILE A 62 -9.92 -22.71 -21.45
N ASP A 63 -10.56 -23.87 -21.41
CA ASP A 63 -11.18 -24.46 -22.61
C ASP A 63 -12.52 -23.79 -22.89
N LEU A 64 -12.59 -23.09 -24.02
CA LEU A 64 -13.78 -22.41 -24.51
C LEU A 64 -14.21 -22.96 -25.88
N SER A 65 -13.67 -24.11 -26.29
CA SER A 65 -13.88 -24.67 -27.64
C SER A 65 -15.37 -24.86 -27.96
N LEU A 66 -16.17 -25.25 -26.96
CA LEU A 66 -17.62 -25.43 -27.11
C LEU A 66 -18.36 -24.12 -27.47
N VAL A 67 -17.92 -22.98 -26.93
CA VAL A 67 -18.50 -21.65 -27.26
C VAL A 67 -18.32 -21.34 -28.74
N TYR A 68 -17.22 -21.81 -29.34
CA TYR A 68 -16.88 -21.55 -30.74
C TYR A 68 -17.43 -22.58 -31.73
N ALA A 69 -18.14 -23.62 -31.25
CA ALA A 69 -18.65 -24.67 -32.12
C ALA A 69 -19.77 -24.19 -33.05
N CYS A 70 -20.76 -23.43 -32.53
CA CYS A 70 -21.81 -22.81 -33.35
C CYS A 70 -22.47 -21.62 -32.64
N ARG A 71 -23.19 -20.76 -33.39
CA ARG A 71 -23.83 -19.55 -32.84
C ARG A 71 -24.90 -19.85 -31.79
N PHE A 72 -25.59 -20.98 -31.91
CA PHE A 72 -26.63 -21.39 -30.97
C PHE A 72 -26.00 -21.65 -29.59
N ILE A 73 -25.03 -22.56 -29.53
CA ILE A 73 -24.28 -22.89 -28.30
C ILE A 73 -23.57 -21.64 -27.76
N ALA A 74 -22.97 -20.81 -28.62
CA ALA A 74 -22.32 -19.57 -28.21
C ALA A 74 -23.28 -18.65 -27.43
N ASN A 75 -24.50 -18.46 -27.95
CA ASN A 75 -25.50 -17.60 -27.34
C ASN A 75 -26.01 -18.16 -26.00
N GLU A 76 -26.21 -19.47 -25.92
CA GLU A 76 -26.64 -20.14 -24.68
C GLU A 76 -25.55 -20.14 -23.61
N THR A 77 -24.27 -20.26 -23.99
CA THR A 77 -23.20 -20.57 -23.03
C THR A 77 -22.24 -19.43 -22.72
N LYS A 78 -22.28 -18.31 -23.46
CA LYS A 78 -21.33 -17.17 -23.29
C LYS A 78 -21.18 -16.63 -21.86
N HIS A 79 -22.19 -16.86 -21.00
CA HIS A 79 -22.18 -16.40 -19.62
C HIS A 79 -21.64 -17.42 -18.61
N LEU A 80 -21.71 -18.72 -18.96
CA LEU A 80 -21.41 -19.84 -18.06
C LEU A 80 -19.97 -19.87 -17.54
N PRO A 81 -18.91 -19.58 -18.34
CA PRO A 81 -17.54 -19.62 -17.83
C PRO A 81 -17.33 -18.74 -16.60
N LEU A 82 -17.85 -17.51 -16.62
CA LEU A 82 -17.66 -16.55 -15.51
C LEU A 82 -18.70 -16.71 -14.41
N SER A 83 -19.91 -17.18 -14.72
CA SER A 83 -20.96 -17.35 -13.72
C SER A 83 -20.77 -18.61 -12.88
N LEU A 84 -20.20 -19.67 -13.44
CA LEU A 84 -20.03 -20.95 -12.72
C LEU A 84 -18.73 -21.01 -11.91
N ASN A 85 -17.72 -20.20 -12.25
CA ASN A 85 -16.39 -20.32 -11.68
C ASN A 85 -16.03 -19.10 -10.83
N SER A 86 -15.47 -19.36 -9.65
CA SER A 86 -14.80 -18.30 -8.89
C SER A 86 -13.51 -17.87 -9.57
N ILE A 87 -13.15 -16.60 -9.45
CA ILE A 87 -11.88 -16.08 -9.95
C ILE A 87 -10.98 -15.67 -8.79
N THR A 88 -9.80 -16.27 -8.73
CA THR A 88 -8.79 -16.01 -7.71
C THR A 88 -7.75 -15.01 -8.22
N PHE A 89 -7.46 -14.00 -7.41
CA PHE A 89 -6.41 -13.02 -7.62
C PHE A 89 -5.41 -13.13 -6.48
N SER A 90 -4.12 -13.09 -6.79
CA SER A 90 -3.04 -13.05 -5.78
C SER A 90 -2.33 -11.70 -5.80
N THR A 91 -1.60 -11.41 -4.73
CA THR A 91 -0.71 -10.26 -4.64
C THR A 91 0.25 -10.22 -5.84
N LEU A 92 0.33 -9.06 -6.51
CA LEU A 92 1.01 -8.90 -7.79
C LEU A 92 2.41 -8.31 -7.64
N TYR A 93 3.40 -9.08 -8.08
CA TYR A 93 4.75 -8.59 -8.34
C TYR A 93 5.07 -8.64 -9.85
N ARG A 94 5.53 -7.51 -10.38
CA ARG A 94 6.02 -7.37 -11.75
C ARG A 94 7.34 -6.62 -11.73
N GLU A 95 8.37 -7.21 -12.34
CA GLU A 95 9.71 -6.61 -12.37
C GLU A 95 9.71 -5.27 -13.12
N ASP A 96 8.97 -5.18 -14.22
CA ASP A 96 8.81 -3.97 -15.01
C ASP A 96 8.02 -2.86 -14.29
N TRP A 97 7.28 -3.20 -13.24
CA TRP A 97 6.52 -2.23 -12.43
C TRP A 97 7.19 -1.89 -11.10
N ARG A 98 8.42 -2.36 -10.86
CA ARG A 98 9.09 -2.18 -9.56
C ARG A 98 9.25 -0.70 -9.19
N SER A 99 9.74 0.11 -10.13
CA SER A 99 9.87 1.57 -9.97
C SER A 99 8.50 2.23 -9.76
N LEU A 100 7.51 1.84 -10.56
CA LEU A 100 6.14 2.34 -10.44
C LEU A 100 5.58 2.07 -9.03
N ALA A 101 5.66 0.83 -8.54
CA ALA A 101 5.14 0.44 -7.24
C ALA A 101 5.90 1.13 -6.09
N GLY A 102 7.23 1.17 -6.16
CA GLY A 102 8.05 1.82 -5.13
C GLY A 102 7.79 3.31 -5.03
N CYS A 103 7.84 4.03 -6.15
CA CYS A 103 7.57 5.46 -6.17
C CYS A 103 6.11 5.78 -5.83
N PHE A 104 5.16 4.93 -6.22
CA PHE A 104 3.75 5.13 -5.87
C PHE A 104 3.57 5.06 -4.36
N ASN A 105 4.19 4.09 -3.70
CA ASN A 105 4.18 3.97 -2.24
C ASN A 105 4.70 5.25 -1.58
N VAL A 106 5.84 5.78 -2.05
CA VAL A 106 6.42 7.01 -1.50
C VAL A 106 5.50 8.20 -1.68
N VAL A 107 5.03 8.41 -2.90
CA VAL A 107 4.19 9.57 -3.24
C VAL A 107 2.89 9.55 -2.46
N ALA A 108 2.20 8.40 -2.40
CA ALA A 108 0.93 8.29 -1.69
C ALA A 108 1.11 8.50 -0.17
N ILE A 109 2.18 7.95 0.41
CA ILE A 109 2.47 8.12 1.84
C ILE A 109 2.88 9.57 2.13
N TYR A 110 3.73 10.16 1.30
CA TYR A 110 4.12 11.56 1.42
C TYR A 110 2.90 12.48 1.36
N TYR A 111 2.01 12.28 0.39
CA TYR A 111 0.78 13.06 0.26
C TYR A 111 -0.11 12.93 1.51
N ARG A 112 -0.28 11.72 2.06
CA ARG A 112 -1.06 11.53 3.29
C ARG A 112 -0.47 12.30 4.48
N HIS A 113 0.86 12.37 4.57
CA HIS A 113 1.53 13.18 5.57
C HIS A 113 1.34 14.69 5.31
N LEU A 114 1.39 15.12 4.04
CA LEU A 114 1.08 16.50 3.66
C LEU A 114 -0.35 16.87 4.03
N GLU A 115 -1.34 16.02 3.79
CA GLU A 115 -2.73 16.30 4.17
C GLU A 115 -2.85 16.59 5.67
N THR A 116 -2.15 15.82 6.51
CA THR A 116 -2.17 16.00 7.97
C THR A 116 -1.46 17.28 8.38
N ASP A 117 -0.26 17.53 7.84
CA ASP A 117 0.52 18.73 8.12
C ASP A 117 -0.22 20.01 7.69
N PHE A 118 -0.84 19.98 6.51
CA PHE A 118 -1.61 21.10 5.98
C PHE A 118 -2.87 21.33 6.81
N ALA A 119 -3.58 20.29 7.23
CA ALA A 119 -4.73 20.45 8.09
C ALA A 119 -4.36 21.10 9.43
N LEU A 120 -3.21 20.73 10.01
CA LEU A 120 -2.70 21.31 11.25
C LEU A 120 -2.32 22.78 11.11
N HIS A 121 -1.56 23.13 10.08
CA HIS A 121 -1.18 24.52 9.85
C HIS A 121 -2.38 25.38 9.46
N LEU A 122 -3.26 24.88 8.59
CA LEU A 122 -4.41 25.65 8.13
C LEU A 122 -5.52 25.78 9.19
N ALA A 123 -5.54 24.91 10.20
CA ALA A 123 -6.51 24.98 11.29
C ALA A 123 -6.50 26.33 12.02
N GLU A 124 -5.37 27.05 12.07
CA GLU A 124 -5.29 28.38 12.67
C GLU A 124 -6.18 29.43 11.98
N PHE A 125 -6.50 29.21 10.70
CA PHE A 125 -7.34 30.11 9.90
C PHE A 125 -8.84 29.73 9.93
N MET A 126 -9.22 28.67 10.64
CA MET A 126 -10.62 28.24 10.74
C MET A 126 -11.45 29.23 11.55
N THR A 127 -12.61 29.64 11.02
CA THR A 127 -13.59 30.42 11.78
C THR A 127 -14.38 29.53 12.74
N PRO A 128 -15.02 30.09 13.78
CA PRO A 128 -15.92 29.33 14.65
C PRO A 128 -17.02 28.58 13.88
N ASP A 129 -17.52 29.15 12.77
CA ASP A 129 -18.51 28.51 11.90
C ASP A 129 -17.93 27.28 11.19
N MET A 130 -16.69 27.36 10.68
CA MET A 130 -16.00 26.23 10.06
C MET A 130 -15.75 25.10 11.07
N GLN A 131 -15.32 25.46 12.28
CA GLN A 131 -15.12 24.51 13.36
C GLN A 131 -16.44 23.82 13.74
N SER A 132 -17.54 24.58 13.78
CA SER A 132 -18.89 24.04 14.03
C SER A 132 -19.34 23.10 12.90
N GLN A 133 -19.08 23.43 11.65
CA GLN A 133 -19.35 22.55 10.50
C GLN A 133 -18.54 21.25 10.56
N LEU A 134 -17.27 21.33 10.94
CA LEU A 134 -16.42 20.15 11.12
C LEU A 134 -16.92 19.28 12.28
N ALA A 135 -17.16 19.88 13.45
CA ALA A 135 -17.63 19.20 14.65
C ALA A 135 -19.02 18.58 14.48
N SER A 136 -19.90 19.19 13.66
CA SER A 136 -21.23 18.64 13.37
C SER A 136 -21.17 17.31 12.62
N LYS A 137 -20.10 17.05 11.84
CA LYS A 137 -19.95 15.83 11.06
C LYS A 137 -18.97 14.85 11.70
N TYR A 138 -17.90 15.37 12.32
CA TYR A 138 -16.81 14.62 12.92
C TYR A 138 -16.38 15.26 14.26
N PRO A 139 -17.17 15.08 15.34
CA PRO A 139 -16.93 15.75 16.61
C PRO A 139 -15.59 15.36 17.25
N ASP A 140 -15.26 14.06 17.29
CA ASP A 140 -14.02 13.55 17.87
C ASP A 140 -12.79 14.11 17.14
N PHE A 141 -12.83 14.10 15.80
CA PHE A 141 -11.75 14.63 14.97
C PHE A 141 -11.56 16.14 15.17
N ALA A 142 -12.64 16.92 15.28
CA ALA A 142 -12.54 18.35 15.51
C ALA A 142 -11.83 18.68 16.85
N GLN A 143 -12.12 17.90 17.90
CA GLN A 143 -11.47 18.04 19.20
C GLN A 143 -9.99 17.65 19.16
N GLU A 144 -9.66 16.54 18.50
CA GLU A 144 -8.27 16.11 18.33
C GLU A 144 -7.45 17.11 17.52
N LEU A 145 -8.01 17.63 16.42
CA LEU A 145 -7.39 18.65 15.58
C LEU A 145 -7.06 19.90 16.38
N ALA A 146 -7.99 20.42 17.17
CA ALA A 146 -7.77 21.61 18.00
C ALA A 146 -6.65 21.42 19.03
N THR A 147 -6.63 20.25 19.70
CA THR A 147 -5.62 19.93 20.72
C THR A 147 -4.21 19.89 20.13
N ALA A 148 -4.06 19.22 19.00
CA ALA A 148 -2.74 18.97 18.45
C ALA A 148 -2.27 20.03 17.44
N THR A 149 -3.15 20.91 16.94
CA THR A 149 -2.76 22.15 16.26
C THR A 149 -1.88 23.01 17.18
N THR A 150 -2.30 23.17 18.44
CA THR A 150 -1.56 23.97 19.43
C THR A 150 -0.14 23.42 19.66
N ASP A 151 -0.03 22.10 19.79
CA ASP A 151 1.25 21.40 20.00
C ASP A 151 2.15 21.41 18.75
N HIS A 152 1.55 21.27 17.56
CA HIS A 152 2.27 21.22 16.29
C HIS A 152 2.87 22.58 15.92
N ILE A 153 2.09 23.65 15.99
CA ILE A 153 2.55 25.01 15.63
C ILE A 153 3.70 25.46 16.55
N GLN A 154 3.66 25.10 17.84
CA GLN A 154 4.74 25.42 18.78
C GLN A 154 6.07 24.73 18.41
N ARG A 155 6.01 23.50 17.92
CA ARG A 155 7.21 22.71 17.58
C ARG A 155 7.71 22.95 16.16
N TYR A 156 6.82 23.34 15.23
CA TYR A 156 7.09 23.42 13.79
C TYR A 156 6.51 24.72 13.19
N PRO A 157 7.07 25.89 13.53
CA PRO A 157 6.58 27.15 12.98
C PRO A 157 6.90 27.27 11.48
N ILE A 158 5.94 27.78 10.71
CA ILE A 158 6.18 28.18 9.32
C ILE A 158 7.00 29.46 9.34
N ALA A 159 8.14 29.47 8.66
CA ALA A 159 8.86 30.72 8.40
C ALA A 159 8.05 31.58 7.43
N HIS A 160 7.40 32.63 7.93
CA HIS A 160 6.86 33.67 7.07
C HIS A 160 8.00 34.62 6.67
N ASP A 161 8.04 35.05 5.41
CA ASP A 161 9.06 35.93 4.82
C ASP A 161 9.31 37.25 5.57
N SER A 162 8.52 37.58 6.62
CA SER A 162 8.74 38.74 7.48
C SER A 162 9.94 38.61 8.43
N ASP A 163 10.45 37.40 8.71
CA ASP A 163 11.51 37.19 9.72
C ASP A 163 12.94 37.27 9.17
N THR A 164 13.12 37.24 7.85
CA THR A 164 14.45 37.37 7.22
C THR A 164 15.02 38.79 7.34
N ASN A 165 14.19 39.81 7.54
CA ASN A 165 14.65 41.19 7.74
C ASN A 165 15.27 41.45 9.12
N ASN A 166 14.94 40.65 10.14
CA ASN A 166 15.45 40.85 11.50
C ASN A 166 16.72 40.05 11.79
N GLN A 167 17.04 39.01 11.02
CA GLN A 167 18.30 38.27 11.14
C GLN A 167 19.46 38.89 10.33
N ALA A 168 19.18 39.72 9.34
CA ALA A 168 20.20 40.44 8.57
C ALA A 168 20.90 41.57 9.38
N ALA A 169 20.33 42.00 10.52
CA ALA A 169 20.91 43.06 11.35
C ALA A 169 21.82 42.56 12.50
N GLY A 170 21.97 41.24 12.67
CA GLY A 170 22.65 40.65 13.83
C GLY A 170 23.95 39.90 13.56
N ALA A 171 24.39 39.78 12.31
CA ALA A 171 25.54 38.96 11.93
C ALA A 171 26.65 39.75 11.22
N GLU A 172 27.01 40.93 11.74
CA GLU A 172 28.36 41.48 11.51
C GLU A 172 29.29 40.94 12.59
N GLY A 173 29.92 39.81 12.32
CA GLY A 173 30.80 39.16 13.29
C GLY A 173 31.54 37.96 12.73
N SER A 174 32.51 38.23 11.86
CA SER A 174 33.60 37.32 11.49
C SER A 174 33.20 36.08 10.68
N LEU A 175 33.57 36.06 9.40
CA LEU A 175 34.38 34.98 8.83
C LEU A 175 34.95 35.39 7.46
N ARG A 176 36.21 35.05 7.31
CA ARG A 176 37.16 35.50 6.31
C ARG A 176 37.17 34.51 5.14
N GLY A 177 36.88 35.03 3.94
CA GLY A 177 37.41 34.60 2.63
C GLY A 177 37.32 33.14 2.22
N SER A 178 36.48 32.87 1.22
CA SER A 178 36.92 32.22 -0.03
C SER A 178 35.86 32.45 -1.11
N GLU A 179 36.25 33.20 -2.13
CA GLU A 179 35.50 33.37 -3.38
C GLU A 179 35.61 32.09 -4.21
N SER A 180 34.48 31.49 -4.57
CA SER A 180 34.36 30.81 -5.87
C SER A 180 32.92 30.86 -6.37
N GLY A 181 32.75 31.67 -7.41
CA GLY A 181 31.78 31.58 -8.51
C GLY A 181 30.38 31.03 -8.24
N ALA A 182 29.41 31.91 -8.31
CA ALA A 182 27.99 31.59 -8.39
C ALA A 182 27.62 30.80 -9.66
N GLU A 183 26.90 29.70 -9.47
CA GLU A 183 25.77 29.32 -10.33
C GLU A 183 24.54 29.23 -9.43
N HIS A 184 23.64 30.20 -9.57
CA HIS A 184 22.33 30.18 -8.94
C HIS A 184 21.39 29.25 -9.73
N THR A 185 20.39 28.71 -9.00
CA THR A 185 19.18 28.00 -9.46
C THR A 185 19.20 26.46 -9.53
N GLU A 186 19.48 25.82 -8.40
CA GLU A 186 18.71 24.63 -8.03
C GLU A 186 17.98 24.95 -6.73
N SER A 187 16.65 24.92 -6.77
CA SER A 187 15.79 25.03 -5.58
C SER A 187 16.25 24.04 -4.50
N GLU A 188 16.46 24.51 -3.27
CA GLU A 188 16.83 23.66 -2.13
C GLU A 188 15.91 22.44 -2.09
N PRO A 189 16.47 21.22 -2.08
CA PRO A 189 15.66 20.03 -2.19
C PRO A 189 14.89 19.81 -0.87
N VAL A 190 13.69 19.23 -0.98
CA VAL A 190 12.66 19.07 0.07
C VAL A 190 13.16 18.53 1.42
N TYR A 191 14.34 17.91 1.44
CA TYR A 191 15.07 17.44 2.62
C TYR A 191 15.32 18.50 3.70
N GLN A 192 15.29 19.80 3.37
CA GLN A 192 15.56 20.90 4.29
C GLN A 192 14.29 21.64 4.75
N SER A 193 13.09 21.18 4.34
CA SER A 193 11.83 21.83 4.73
C SER A 193 11.57 21.71 6.24
N ARG A 194 11.12 22.82 6.83
CA ARG A 194 11.03 23.08 8.29
C ARG A 194 9.83 22.41 9.00
N GLY A 195 9.06 21.57 8.31
CA GLY A 195 7.93 20.83 8.89
C GLY A 195 8.33 19.44 9.43
N ALA A 196 7.65 18.98 10.48
CA ALA A 196 7.91 17.70 11.15
C ALA A 196 7.93 16.49 10.18
N HIS A 197 6.92 16.40 9.32
CA HIS A 197 6.76 15.32 8.35
C HIS A 197 7.71 15.42 7.16
N PHE A 198 8.07 16.65 6.77
CA PHE A 198 9.09 16.90 5.78
C PHE A 198 10.45 16.41 6.26
N GLY A 199 10.77 16.63 7.54
CA GLY A 199 12.00 16.14 8.16
C GLY A 199 12.08 14.61 8.16
N GLU A 200 11.02 13.91 8.56
CA GLU A 200 11.01 12.44 8.61
C GLU A 200 11.10 11.81 7.21
N VAL A 201 10.26 12.23 6.26
CA VAL A 201 10.33 11.67 4.90
C VAL A 201 11.60 12.14 4.18
N GLY A 202 12.03 13.37 4.41
CA GLY A 202 13.33 13.88 3.98
C GLY A 202 14.47 13.00 4.46
N HIS A 203 14.48 12.57 5.72
CA HIS A 203 15.50 11.65 6.24
C HIS A 203 15.53 10.32 5.47
N PHE A 204 14.37 9.73 5.17
CA PHE A 204 14.30 8.50 4.35
C PHE A 204 14.83 8.74 2.95
N LEU A 205 14.35 9.76 2.28
CA LEU A 205 14.78 10.10 0.93
C LEU A 205 16.31 10.35 0.90
N LYS A 206 16.87 11.02 1.92
CA LYS A 206 18.31 11.33 2.02
C LYS A 206 19.12 10.04 2.15
N SER A 207 18.61 9.10 2.96
CA SER A 207 19.21 7.77 3.13
C SER A 207 19.24 6.93 1.85
N TRP A 208 18.42 7.26 0.84
CA TRP A 208 18.40 6.54 -0.43
C TRP A 208 19.33 7.14 -1.48
N VAL A 209 19.66 8.43 -1.37
CA VAL A 209 20.53 9.14 -2.33
C VAL A 209 21.99 9.09 -1.88
N ASP A 210 22.26 9.11 -0.57
CA ASP A 210 23.62 9.09 -0.05
C ASP A 210 24.20 7.65 -0.05
N PRO A 211 25.27 7.38 -0.82
CA PRO A 211 25.91 6.05 -0.87
C PRO A 211 26.55 5.62 0.46
N ASN A 212 26.78 6.56 1.39
CA ASN A 212 27.30 6.28 2.73
C ASN A 212 26.19 6.02 3.76
N HIS A 213 24.93 6.27 3.42
CA HIS A 213 23.79 5.99 4.30
C HIS A 213 23.16 4.63 4.00
N TYR A 214 22.56 4.06 5.03
CA TYR A 214 21.89 2.76 4.94
C TYR A 214 20.57 2.90 4.19
N TYR A 215 20.40 2.11 3.12
CA TYR A 215 19.11 2.00 2.43
C TYR A 215 18.03 1.45 3.40
N THR A 216 17.10 2.32 3.77
CA THR A 216 16.05 2.06 4.78
C THR A 216 14.85 1.27 4.25
N GLY A 217 14.65 1.29 2.93
CA GLY A 217 13.66 0.50 2.21
C GLY A 217 12.35 1.21 1.89
N PHE A 218 11.80 0.96 0.68
CA PHE A 218 10.54 1.57 0.23
C PHE A 218 9.33 1.03 0.97
N SER A 219 9.32 -0.26 1.31
CA SER A 219 8.19 -0.91 1.96
C SER A 219 8.02 -0.53 3.44
N ARG A 220 8.88 0.35 3.99
CA ARG A 220 8.84 0.77 5.39
C ARG A 220 8.48 2.24 5.58
N ILE A 221 8.30 2.99 4.49
CA ILE A 221 7.98 4.41 4.59
C ILE A 221 6.63 4.68 5.27
N HIS A 222 5.70 3.71 5.28
CA HIS A 222 4.44 3.82 6.07
C HIS A 222 4.61 3.56 7.57
N GLN A 223 5.78 3.07 8.00
CA GLN A 223 6.11 2.86 9.40
C GLN A 223 6.68 4.12 10.08
N ILE A 224 6.71 5.26 9.37
CA ILE A 224 7.03 6.58 9.93
C ILE A 224 6.01 6.89 11.04
N ARG A 225 6.37 6.49 12.26
CA ARG A 225 5.61 6.64 13.50
C ARG A 225 6.64 6.91 14.60
N GLY A 226 7.34 8.04 14.50
CA GLY A 226 8.24 8.47 15.56
C GLY A 226 7.50 8.59 16.90
N PRO A 227 8.06 8.08 18.02
CA PRO A 227 7.50 8.28 19.34
C PRO A 227 7.66 9.76 19.71
N GLY A 228 6.60 10.56 19.53
CA GLY A 228 6.57 11.99 19.84
C GLY A 228 5.86 12.88 18.82
N HIS A 229 5.41 12.33 17.68
CA HIS A 229 4.86 13.16 16.61
C HIS A 229 3.36 13.49 16.78
N PRO A 230 2.91 14.73 16.49
CA PRO A 230 1.49 15.14 16.45
C PRO A 230 0.62 14.40 15.43
N SER A 231 1.18 13.43 14.68
CA SER A 231 0.44 12.51 13.83
C SER A 231 -0.48 11.57 14.62
N ARG A 232 -0.47 11.66 15.97
CA ARG A 232 -1.46 10.97 16.82
C ARG A 232 -2.91 11.29 16.46
N ILE A 233 -3.21 12.51 15.98
CA ILE A 233 -4.54 12.92 15.46
C ILE A 233 -5.02 11.97 14.34
N CYS A 234 -4.09 11.38 13.59
CA CYS A 234 -4.37 10.55 12.42
C CYS A 234 -3.78 9.13 12.53
N SER A 235 -3.29 8.74 13.71
CA SER A 235 -2.55 7.47 13.91
C SER A 235 -3.41 6.29 14.37
N ALA A 236 -4.68 6.53 14.70
CA ALA A 236 -5.60 5.47 15.07
C ALA A 236 -6.15 4.80 13.80
N THR A 237 -5.46 3.77 13.30
CA THR A 237 -6.10 2.57 12.75
C THR A 237 -7.50 2.77 12.16
N SER A 238 -7.63 3.43 11.01
CA SER A 238 -8.95 3.45 10.38
C SER A 238 -8.92 3.75 8.89
N CYS A 239 -9.62 2.87 8.19
CA CYS A 239 -10.39 3.16 7.00
C CYS A 239 -11.38 4.36 7.15
N GLU A 240 -11.39 5.09 8.27
CA GLU A 240 -12.35 6.14 8.64
C GLU A 240 -11.70 7.55 8.61
N ILE A 241 -10.37 7.69 8.76
CA ILE A 241 -9.67 8.99 8.85
C ILE A 241 -9.50 9.71 7.50
N LYS A 242 -9.64 9.02 6.36
CA LYS A 242 -9.59 9.70 5.05
C LYS A 242 -10.73 10.69 4.86
N ASP A 243 -11.90 10.41 5.40
CA ASP A 243 -13.08 11.25 5.22
C ASP A 243 -13.03 12.57 6.02
N PRO A 244 -12.70 12.60 7.32
CA PRO A 244 -12.64 13.83 8.09
C PRO A 244 -11.48 14.75 7.66
N LEU A 245 -10.30 14.20 7.38
CA LEU A 245 -9.15 15.00 6.96
C LEU A 245 -9.38 15.65 5.60
N SER A 246 -9.87 14.87 4.64
CA SER A 246 -10.21 15.41 3.32
C SER A 246 -11.37 16.41 3.40
N TYR A 247 -12.37 16.18 4.25
CA TYR A 247 -13.44 17.14 4.47
C TYR A 247 -12.92 18.45 5.09
N CYS A 248 -12.01 18.37 6.06
CA CYS A 248 -11.37 19.53 6.66
C CYS A 248 -10.60 20.36 5.62
N LEU A 249 -9.76 19.71 4.82
CA LEU A 249 -9.00 20.40 3.77
C LEU A 249 -9.91 20.99 2.68
N GLN A 250 -10.97 20.29 2.30
CA GLN A 250 -11.95 20.80 1.35
C GLN A 250 -12.68 22.03 1.91
N LEU A 251 -13.08 21.99 3.18
CA LEU A 251 -13.69 23.13 3.89
C LEU A 251 -12.74 24.35 3.90
N MET A 252 -11.45 24.12 4.14
CA MET A 252 -10.41 25.16 4.06
C MET A 252 -10.24 25.71 2.64
N ALA A 253 -10.22 24.83 1.64
CA ALA A 253 -10.08 25.22 0.24
C ALA A 253 -11.26 26.07 -0.23
N GLU A 254 -12.48 25.75 0.18
CA GLU A 254 -13.69 26.48 -0.20
C GLU A 254 -13.83 27.83 0.52
N GLN A 255 -13.57 27.88 1.82
CA GLN A 255 -13.84 29.08 2.63
C GLN A 255 -12.61 29.97 2.86
N LYS A 256 -11.39 29.42 2.71
CA LYS A 256 -10.10 30.11 2.89
C LYS A 256 -9.11 29.79 1.75
N PRO A 257 -9.50 29.91 0.46
CA PRO A 257 -8.65 29.51 -0.67
C PRO A 257 -7.34 30.29 -0.75
N VAL A 258 -7.33 31.56 -0.33
CA VAL A 258 -6.13 32.41 -0.36
C VAL A 258 -5.09 31.93 0.65
N GLN A 259 -5.51 31.63 1.88
CA GLN A 259 -4.63 31.11 2.92
C GLN A 259 -4.09 29.74 2.52
N PHE A 260 -4.95 28.86 1.98
CA PHE A 260 -4.55 27.56 1.46
C PHE A 260 -3.48 27.73 0.36
N ALA A 261 -3.76 28.55 -0.66
CA ALA A 261 -2.83 28.78 -1.76
C ALA A 261 -1.50 29.39 -1.31
N ASN A 262 -1.52 30.31 -0.33
CA ASN A 262 -0.31 30.88 0.25
C ASN A 262 0.52 29.82 0.98
N HIS A 263 -0.13 28.92 1.73
CA HIS A 263 0.54 27.83 2.41
C HIS A 263 1.15 26.81 1.42
N ILE A 264 0.47 26.55 0.30
CA ILE A 264 1.05 25.75 -0.79
C ILE A 264 2.30 26.44 -1.34
N ARG A 265 2.24 27.74 -1.64
CA ARG A 265 3.36 28.48 -2.23
C ARG A 265 4.55 28.61 -1.28
N SER A 266 4.31 28.76 0.02
CA SER A 266 5.40 28.76 1.00
C SER A 266 6.07 27.39 1.09
N THR A 267 5.29 26.32 0.97
CA THR A 267 5.78 24.94 1.09
C THR A 267 6.44 24.43 -0.19
N PHE A 268 5.90 24.79 -1.35
CA PHE A 268 6.39 24.42 -2.67
C PHE A 268 6.57 25.67 -3.56
N PRO A 269 7.62 26.47 -3.34
CA PRO A 269 7.84 27.72 -4.09
C PRO A 269 7.96 27.53 -5.61
N HIS A 270 8.35 26.33 -6.06
CA HIS A 270 8.48 25.96 -7.47
C HIS A 270 7.14 25.62 -8.15
N TRP A 271 6.01 25.61 -7.44
CA TRP A 271 4.69 25.43 -8.06
C TRP A 271 4.26 26.69 -8.79
N THR A 272 4.22 26.60 -10.12
CA THR A 272 3.82 27.70 -11.03
C THR A 272 2.41 27.52 -11.62
N GLY A 273 1.67 26.51 -11.15
CA GLY A 273 0.30 26.24 -11.60
C GLY A 273 -0.65 27.41 -11.37
N ALA A 274 -1.60 27.61 -12.30
CA ALA A 274 -2.60 28.66 -12.19
C ALA A 274 -3.57 28.43 -11.02
N ASP A 275 -3.82 27.17 -10.68
CA ASP A 275 -4.66 26.75 -9.55
C ASP A 275 -3.90 25.76 -8.64
N PRO A 276 -3.11 26.27 -7.67
CA PRO A 276 -2.34 25.42 -6.78
C PRO A 276 -3.22 24.55 -5.89
N VAL A 277 -4.42 25.01 -5.53
CA VAL A 277 -5.32 24.27 -4.61
C VAL A 277 -5.88 23.04 -5.31
N GLN A 278 -6.36 23.18 -6.55
CA GLN A 278 -6.80 22.03 -7.33
C GLN A 278 -5.63 21.08 -7.62
N GLU A 279 -4.45 21.60 -7.98
CA GLU A 279 -3.26 20.76 -8.21
C GLU A 279 -2.86 19.96 -6.97
N PHE A 280 -3.05 20.51 -5.76
CA PHE A 280 -2.83 19.80 -4.50
C PHE A 280 -3.79 18.62 -4.32
N PHE A 281 -5.07 18.79 -4.60
CA PHE A 281 -6.03 17.68 -4.52
C PHE A 281 -5.81 16.63 -5.61
N ASP A 282 -5.33 17.05 -6.79
CA ASP A 282 -5.00 16.15 -7.91
C ASP A 282 -3.76 15.27 -7.63
N LEU A 283 -3.00 15.54 -6.58
CA LEU A 283 -1.90 14.66 -6.15
C LEU A 283 -2.40 13.38 -5.48
N ARG A 284 -3.65 13.38 -5.00
CA ARG A 284 -4.23 12.28 -4.26
C ARG A 284 -4.39 11.05 -5.14
N TYR A 285 -4.04 9.91 -4.58
CA TYR A 285 -4.37 8.61 -5.14
C TYR A 285 -5.22 7.79 -4.18
N ASP A 286 -6.11 6.97 -4.73
CA ASP A 286 -6.70 5.86 -3.99
C ASP A 286 -5.60 4.88 -3.58
N ASP A 287 -5.72 4.27 -2.40
CA ASP A 287 -4.70 3.31 -1.92
C ASP A 287 -4.56 2.12 -2.88
N TRP A 288 -5.69 1.70 -3.49
CA TRP A 288 -5.75 0.58 -4.43
C TRP A 288 -5.40 0.93 -5.88
N ALA A 289 -5.04 2.18 -6.19
CA ALA A 289 -4.78 2.61 -7.57
C ALA A 289 -3.54 1.93 -8.17
N ILE A 290 -3.51 1.87 -9.50
CA ILE A 290 -2.27 1.66 -10.28
C ILE A 290 -2.13 2.90 -11.16
N PRO A 291 -1.31 3.89 -10.75
CA PRO A 291 -1.12 5.09 -11.55
C PRO A 291 -0.35 4.78 -12.84
N SER A 292 -0.46 5.66 -13.83
CA SER A 292 0.46 5.63 -14.97
C SER A 292 1.83 6.21 -14.59
N GLU A 293 2.88 5.79 -15.29
CA GLU A 293 4.23 6.31 -15.10
C GLU A 293 4.31 7.83 -15.31
N SER A 294 3.62 8.36 -16.32
CA SER A 294 3.62 9.81 -16.61
C SER A 294 2.96 10.62 -15.50
N GLN A 295 1.81 10.16 -14.99
CA GLN A 295 1.13 10.80 -13.85
C GLN A 295 2.01 10.79 -12.61
N LEU A 296 2.62 9.65 -12.29
CA LEU A 296 3.44 9.52 -11.10
C LEU A 296 4.72 10.38 -11.19
N LYS A 297 5.39 10.41 -12.34
CA LYS A 297 6.55 11.30 -12.57
C LYS A 297 6.18 12.78 -12.48
N ARG A 298 5.00 13.18 -12.97
CA ARG A 298 4.49 14.55 -12.78
C ARG A 298 4.36 14.87 -11.29
N VAL A 299 3.75 13.99 -10.52
CA VAL A 299 3.55 14.19 -9.07
C VAL A 299 4.88 14.23 -8.31
N ILE A 300 5.84 13.34 -8.62
CA ILE A 300 7.19 13.38 -8.01
C ILE A 300 7.86 14.73 -8.22
N ARG A 301 7.75 15.30 -9.43
CA ARG A 301 8.29 16.62 -9.76
C ARG A 301 7.59 17.73 -8.99
N LEU A 302 6.25 17.71 -8.94
CA LEU A 302 5.48 18.69 -8.17
C LEU A 302 5.89 18.63 -6.69
N LEU A 303 5.99 17.45 -6.12
CA LEU A 303 6.37 17.27 -4.71
C LEU A 303 7.85 17.56 -4.43
N GLY A 304 8.69 17.84 -5.43
CA GLY A 304 10.11 18.15 -5.23
C GLY A 304 10.93 16.98 -4.65
N ILE A 305 10.48 15.73 -4.82
CA ILE A 305 11.06 14.54 -4.18
C ILE A 305 12.41 14.12 -4.83
N GLY A 306 12.81 14.75 -5.93
CA GLY A 306 14.02 14.43 -6.68
C GLY A 306 13.89 13.17 -7.55
N ASP A 307 15.00 12.70 -8.12
CA ASP A 307 15.03 11.52 -8.99
C ASP A 307 15.02 10.19 -8.21
N ILE A 308 13.85 9.85 -7.64
CA ILE A 308 13.66 8.58 -6.94
C ILE A 308 13.29 7.42 -7.86
N TRP A 309 13.03 7.67 -9.15
CA TRP A 309 12.43 6.67 -10.06
C TRP A 309 13.28 5.41 -10.22
N ARG A 310 14.61 5.59 -10.25
CA ARG A 310 15.58 4.50 -10.42
C ARG A 310 15.81 3.69 -9.15
N LEU A 311 15.56 4.27 -7.98
CA LEU A 311 15.98 3.73 -6.69
C LEU A 311 15.32 2.37 -6.34
N PRO A 312 14.02 2.13 -6.60
CA PRO A 312 13.43 0.81 -6.38
C PRO A 312 14.02 -0.30 -7.26
N ALA A 313 14.56 0.05 -8.44
CA ALA A 313 15.14 -0.90 -9.38
C ALA A 313 16.59 -1.31 -9.04
N MET A 314 17.27 -0.49 -8.23
CA MET A 314 18.66 -0.69 -7.85
C MET A 314 18.84 -1.85 -6.87
N TRP A 315 20.04 -2.43 -6.93
CA TRP A 315 20.53 -3.36 -5.91
C TRP A 315 21.27 -2.56 -4.84
N HIS A 316 20.82 -2.69 -3.60
CA HIS A 316 21.37 -1.97 -2.47
C HIS A 316 22.35 -2.86 -1.71
N ALA A 317 23.57 -2.37 -1.49
CA ALA A 317 24.58 -3.08 -0.71
C ALA A 317 24.46 -2.74 0.78
N LYS A 318 24.88 -3.66 1.66
CA LYS A 318 25.16 -3.29 3.07
C LYS A 318 26.35 -2.31 3.04
N PRO A 319 26.24 -1.10 3.63
CA PRO A 319 27.41 -0.27 3.88
C PRO A 319 28.47 -1.06 4.66
N ARG A 320 29.74 -0.84 4.36
CA ARG A 320 30.84 -1.40 5.17
C ARG A 320 30.75 -0.76 6.55
N ASP A 321 30.31 -1.53 7.53
CA ASP A 321 30.43 -1.13 8.93
C ASP A 321 31.65 -1.88 9.47
N ASP A 322 32.76 -1.16 9.70
CA ASP A 322 33.94 -1.71 10.37
C ASP A 322 33.65 -2.04 11.86
N ARG A 323 32.47 -1.63 12.34
CA ARG A 323 31.90 -2.00 13.64
C ARG A 323 30.72 -2.94 13.41
N ASP A 324 30.99 -4.18 13.00
CA ASP A 324 30.05 -5.27 13.25
C ASP A 324 29.97 -5.43 14.77
N TYR A 325 29.09 -4.64 15.41
CA TYR A 325 28.70 -4.86 16.79
C TYR A 325 28.22 -6.31 16.91
N ILE A 326 29.01 -7.09 17.65
CA ILE A 326 28.62 -8.37 18.19
C ILE A 326 27.56 -8.05 19.24
N ASP A 327 26.32 -7.90 18.80
CA ASP A 327 25.18 -7.99 19.70
C ASP A 327 24.88 -9.47 19.87
N ASP A 328 25.61 -10.08 20.81
CA ASP A 328 25.33 -11.43 21.33
C ASP A 328 24.25 -11.39 22.43
N ASN A 329 23.66 -10.22 22.73
CA ASN A 329 22.53 -10.08 23.65
C ASN A 329 21.19 -10.18 22.90
N ASP A 330 20.96 -11.30 22.19
CA ASP A 330 19.64 -11.94 22.26
C ASP A 330 19.63 -12.71 23.59
N SER A 331 19.60 -12.01 24.73
CA SER A 331 19.12 -12.65 25.95
C SER A 331 17.63 -12.89 25.72
N ASP A 332 17.25 -14.17 25.73
CA ASP A 332 15.87 -14.66 25.69
C ASP A 332 15.08 -14.26 26.96
N GLU A 333 15.24 -13.02 27.44
CA GLU A 333 14.45 -12.49 28.53
C GLU A 333 13.16 -11.90 27.96
N GLU A 334 12.09 -12.67 28.14
CA GLU A 334 10.74 -12.15 28.22
C GLU A 334 10.75 -10.93 29.16
N GLN A 335 10.82 -9.71 28.60
CA GLN A 335 10.36 -8.54 29.33
C GLN A 335 8.85 -8.67 29.49
N ASP A 336 8.48 -9.34 30.58
CA ASP A 336 7.17 -9.25 31.19
C ASP A 336 7.02 -7.79 31.61
N ASP A 337 6.17 -7.04 30.90
CA ASP A 337 5.82 -5.66 31.22
C ASP A 337 4.98 -5.67 32.52
N THR A 338 5.61 -5.90 33.67
CA THR A 338 5.05 -5.50 34.96
C THR A 338 5.52 -4.09 35.26
N ASP A 339 4.55 -3.17 35.26
CA ASP A 339 4.66 -1.84 35.86
C ASP A 339 5.26 -1.94 37.27
N ASP A 340 6.34 -1.22 37.54
CA ASP A 340 6.59 -0.70 38.88
C ASP A 340 7.49 0.54 38.82
N ASP A 341 6.96 1.62 39.36
CA ASP A 341 7.67 2.85 39.70
C ASP A 341 8.86 2.55 40.63
N ARG A 342 10.02 3.18 40.40
CA ARG A 342 10.91 3.74 41.45
C ARG A 342 12.09 4.54 40.90
N GLU A 343 12.38 5.59 41.67
CA GLU A 343 13.41 6.62 41.54
C GLU A 343 14.86 6.09 41.64
N SER A 344 15.79 6.91 41.13
CA SER A 344 17.18 7.23 41.58
C SER A 344 18.08 6.10 42.17
N ASP A 345 19.36 5.91 41.85
CA ASP A 345 20.52 6.82 41.82
C ASP A 345 21.77 6.08 41.28
N GLU A 346 22.72 6.88 40.79
CA GLU A 346 24.20 6.79 40.87
C GLU A 346 25.04 5.57 40.39
N ASP A 347 26.08 5.93 39.61
CA ASP A 347 27.45 5.40 39.46
C ASP A 347 27.75 3.88 39.47
N GLU A 348 28.51 3.40 38.48
CA GLU A 348 29.90 2.95 38.72
C GLU A 348 30.63 2.39 37.48
N THR A 349 31.76 3.02 37.19
CA THR A 349 33.07 2.44 36.81
C THR A 349 33.31 1.80 35.44
N ILE A 350 34.17 2.51 34.70
CA ILE A 350 35.11 2.01 33.69
C ILE A 350 35.96 0.87 34.27
N THR A 351 35.97 -0.29 33.62
CA THR A 351 37.12 -1.21 33.70
C THR A 351 37.50 -1.75 32.32
N THR A 352 38.82 -1.79 32.14
CA THR A 352 39.62 -2.00 30.94
C THR A 352 39.62 -3.44 30.41
N SER A 353 39.75 -3.58 29.08
CA SER A 353 40.04 -4.84 28.36
C SER A 353 41.33 -5.53 28.82
N PRO A 354 41.51 -6.83 28.48
CA PRO A 354 42.57 -7.14 27.52
C PRO A 354 42.21 -8.25 26.51
N GLY A 355 42.91 -8.23 25.37
CA GLY A 355 42.53 -8.93 24.14
C GLY A 355 42.85 -10.43 24.05
N HIS A 356 42.37 -11.03 22.96
CA HIS A 356 42.95 -12.23 22.36
C HIS A 356 42.67 -12.25 20.86
N ASP A 357 43.76 -12.40 20.12
CA ASP A 357 43.88 -12.45 18.67
C ASP A 357 43.15 -13.62 18.01
N ALA A 358 42.92 -13.42 16.70
CA ALA A 358 42.97 -14.45 15.67
C ALA A 358 41.90 -15.56 15.69
N TYR A 359 40.70 -15.23 15.20
CA TYR A 359 39.94 -16.17 14.38
C TYR A 359 39.67 -15.60 12.99
N ASN A 360 40.55 -16.01 12.09
CA ASN A 360 40.31 -16.29 10.68
C ASN A 360 39.29 -15.41 9.94
N HIS A 361 39.88 -14.53 9.14
CA HIS A 361 39.42 -14.13 7.82
C HIS A 361 38.83 -15.30 6.99
N LEU A 362 37.59 -15.69 7.26
CA LEU A 362 36.73 -16.29 6.27
C LEU A 362 36.20 -15.14 5.43
N ARG A 363 36.88 -14.88 4.29
CA ARG A 363 36.36 -14.02 3.23
C ARG A 363 34.96 -14.50 2.85
N ALA A 364 33.92 -13.87 3.40
CA ALA A 364 32.61 -13.86 2.78
C ALA A 364 32.76 -13.22 1.38
N PRO A 365 32.16 -13.81 0.34
CA PRO A 365 32.25 -13.24 -0.99
C PRO A 365 31.64 -11.83 -0.97
N GLN A 366 32.27 -10.94 -1.75
CA GLN A 366 31.88 -9.55 -2.00
C GLN A 366 30.37 -9.28 -1.81
N GLY A 367 30.04 -8.58 -0.72
CA GLY A 367 28.82 -7.82 -0.41
C GLY A 367 27.47 -8.42 -0.81
N VAL A 368 26.68 -8.93 0.16
CA VAL A 368 25.26 -9.23 -0.08
C VAL A 368 24.54 -7.96 -0.51
N ARG A 369 23.90 -8.03 -1.67
CA ARG A 369 23.01 -7.00 -2.17
C ARG A 369 21.57 -7.44 -2.01
N CYS A 370 20.70 -6.50 -1.69
CA CYS A 370 19.28 -6.73 -1.53
C CYS A 370 18.51 -5.79 -2.46
N ARG A 371 17.33 -6.26 -2.88
CA ARG A 371 16.39 -5.47 -3.67
C ARG A 371 14.99 -5.91 -3.29
N GLU A 372 14.14 -4.96 -2.95
CA GLU A 372 12.79 -5.25 -2.50
C GLU A 372 11.89 -5.72 -3.65
N MET A 373 11.02 -6.67 -3.33
CA MET A 373 9.89 -7.04 -4.18
C MET A 373 8.67 -6.23 -3.72
N ILE A 374 8.52 -5.03 -4.26
CA ILE A 374 7.39 -4.15 -3.95
C ILE A 374 6.19 -4.58 -4.79
N ARG A 375 5.01 -4.73 -4.17
CA ARG A 375 3.86 -5.43 -4.76
C ARG A 375 2.58 -4.62 -4.73
N PHE A 376 1.68 -4.87 -5.68
CA PHE A 376 0.29 -4.44 -5.60
C PHE A 376 -0.56 -5.54 -4.97
N SER A 377 -1.65 -5.17 -4.30
CA SER A 377 -2.50 -6.13 -3.61
C SER A 377 -3.30 -7.01 -4.59
N ALA A 378 -3.86 -8.12 -4.08
CA ALA A 378 -4.81 -8.93 -4.84
C ALA A 378 -6.07 -8.13 -5.20
N ALA A 379 -6.56 -7.29 -4.27
CA ALA A 379 -7.68 -6.40 -4.52
C ALA A 379 -7.41 -5.43 -5.69
N THR A 380 -6.24 -4.79 -5.70
CA THR A 380 -5.82 -3.91 -6.80
C THR A 380 -5.77 -4.65 -8.14
N SER A 381 -5.28 -5.89 -8.15
CA SER A 381 -5.24 -6.74 -9.34
C SER A 381 -6.66 -7.07 -9.84
N ALA A 382 -7.58 -7.39 -8.93
CA ALA A 382 -8.98 -7.61 -9.26
C ALA A 382 -9.65 -6.36 -9.83
N ILE A 383 -9.46 -5.19 -9.20
CA ILE A 383 -10.00 -3.91 -9.68
C ILE A 383 -9.52 -3.62 -11.10
N ARG A 384 -8.22 -3.79 -11.37
CA ARG A 384 -7.66 -3.62 -12.71
C ARG A 384 -8.30 -4.56 -13.72
N PHE A 385 -8.48 -5.84 -13.38
CA PHE A 385 -9.13 -6.81 -14.24
C PHE A 385 -10.58 -6.44 -14.55
N LEU A 386 -11.39 -6.11 -13.52
CA LEU A 386 -12.80 -5.73 -13.67
C LEU A 386 -12.99 -4.47 -14.53
N LYS A 387 -12.05 -3.53 -14.48
CA LYS A 387 -12.04 -2.35 -15.37
C LYS A 387 -11.85 -2.73 -16.85
N ARG A 388 -11.21 -3.85 -17.16
CA ARG A 388 -10.97 -4.33 -18.54
C ARG A 388 -12.13 -5.12 -19.13
N ILE A 389 -13.07 -5.58 -18.31
CA ILE A 389 -14.22 -6.40 -18.74
C ILE A 389 -15.57 -5.83 -18.26
N PRO A 390 -15.86 -4.54 -18.53
CA PRO A 390 -17.05 -3.86 -17.99
C PRO A 390 -18.37 -4.57 -18.36
N ASN A 391 -18.44 -5.18 -19.54
CA ASN A 391 -19.66 -5.84 -20.02
C ASN A 391 -19.86 -7.26 -19.48
N GLN A 392 -18.85 -7.84 -18.83
CA GLN A 392 -18.87 -9.24 -18.36
C GLN A 392 -18.73 -9.36 -16.84
N ARG A 393 -18.28 -8.32 -16.15
CA ARG A 393 -18.05 -8.36 -14.69
C ARG A 393 -19.31 -8.65 -13.87
N THR A 394 -20.50 -8.31 -14.39
CA THR A 394 -21.79 -8.61 -13.75
C THR A 394 -22.15 -10.09 -13.82
N LEU A 395 -21.48 -10.88 -14.66
CA LEU A 395 -21.67 -12.33 -14.74
C LEU A 395 -20.95 -13.08 -13.61
N MET A 396 -19.97 -12.44 -12.98
CA MET A 396 -19.13 -13.08 -11.96
C MET A 396 -19.91 -13.25 -10.67
N GLN A 397 -19.87 -14.45 -10.09
CA GLN A 397 -20.53 -14.73 -8.81
C GLN A 397 -19.59 -14.66 -7.62
N LYS A 398 -18.31 -14.97 -7.80
CA LYS A 398 -17.35 -15.06 -6.71
C LYS A 398 -15.95 -14.63 -7.09
N ILE A 399 -15.39 -13.71 -6.33
CA ILE A 399 -13.98 -13.29 -6.38
C ILE A 399 -13.28 -13.74 -5.11
N VAL A 400 -12.12 -14.36 -5.26
CA VAL A 400 -11.25 -14.73 -4.14
C VAL A 400 -9.97 -13.90 -4.23
N LEU A 401 -9.66 -13.15 -3.17
CA LEU A 401 -8.46 -12.32 -3.08
C LEU A 401 -7.48 -13.00 -2.12
N HIS A 402 -6.34 -13.43 -2.62
CA HIS A 402 -5.23 -13.99 -1.84
C HIS A 402 -4.19 -12.88 -1.60
N GLU A 403 -4.29 -12.24 -0.45
CA GLU A 403 -3.32 -11.26 0.03
C GLU A 403 -2.16 -12.00 0.70
N ASP A 404 -1.27 -12.52 -0.13
CA ASP A 404 -0.16 -13.39 0.27
C ASP A 404 1.02 -12.60 0.86
N PHE A 405 1.24 -11.36 0.41
CA PHE A 405 2.36 -10.53 0.83
C PHE A 405 1.92 -9.09 1.08
N ARG A 406 2.71 -8.36 1.87
CA ARG A 406 2.52 -6.91 2.01
C ARG A 406 2.60 -6.23 0.65
N SER A 407 1.69 -5.28 0.42
CA SER A 407 1.59 -4.48 -0.78
C SER A 407 1.78 -2.99 -0.48
N VAL A 408 1.93 -2.18 -1.52
CA VAL A 408 2.02 -0.72 -1.45
C VAL A 408 0.82 -0.13 -0.71
N ASN A 409 1.03 1.03 -0.09
CA ASN A 409 0.06 1.78 0.69
C ASN A 409 -0.52 0.96 1.85
N ASN A 410 -1.74 1.30 2.27
CA ASN A 410 -2.48 0.61 3.32
C ASN A 410 -3.32 -0.50 2.69
N SER A 411 -2.67 -1.64 2.45
CA SER A 411 -3.31 -2.79 1.79
C SER A 411 -4.67 -3.20 2.38
N GLU A 412 -4.89 -2.98 3.67
CA GLU A 412 -6.15 -3.23 4.36
C GLU A 412 -7.34 -2.49 3.73
N THR A 413 -7.15 -1.31 3.13
CA THR A 413 -8.24 -0.49 2.57
C THR A 413 -8.57 -0.86 1.12
N HIS A 414 -7.77 -1.72 0.47
CA HIS A 414 -7.82 -1.84 -0.98
C HIS A 414 -9.11 -2.48 -1.51
N ALA A 415 -9.82 -3.29 -0.71
CA ALA A 415 -11.07 -3.90 -1.16
C ALA A 415 -12.21 -2.88 -1.26
N GLN A 416 -12.11 -1.69 -0.65
CA GLN A 416 -13.01 -0.56 -0.88
C GLN A 416 -13.13 -0.18 -2.37
N GLY A 417 -12.05 -0.33 -3.14
CA GLY A 417 -12.10 -0.09 -4.59
C GLY A 417 -12.99 -1.06 -5.37
N LEU A 418 -13.48 -2.13 -4.74
CA LEU A 418 -14.44 -3.09 -5.32
C LEU A 418 -15.91 -2.73 -5.01
N VAL A 419 -16.18 -1.71 -4.17
CA VAL A 419 -17.54 -1.27 -3.84
C VAL A 419 -18.40 -1.02 -5.08
N PRO A 420 -17.93 -0.30 -6.13
CA PRO A 420 -18.74 -0.11 -7.34
C PRO A 420 -19.14 -1.44 -8.00
N SER A 421 -18.26 -2.44 -8.00
CA SER A 421 -18.56 -3.76 -8.57
C SER A 421 -19.56 -4.56 -7.72
N LEU A 422 -19.55 -4.39 -6.40
CA LEU A 422 -20.57 -4.97 -5.51
C LEU A 422 -21.94 -4.31 -5.71
N GLN A 423 -21.96 -3.00 -5.95
CA GLN A 423 -23.19 -2.24 -6.20
C GLN A 423 -23.81 -2.60 -7.57
N GLU A 424 -22.98 -2.78 -8.59
CA GLU A 424 -23.43 -3.22 -9.92
C GLU A 424 -23.91 -4.68 -9.93
N ASN A 425 -23.39 -5.52 -9.04
CA ASN A 425 -23.73 -6.93 -8.96
C ASN A 425 -23.91 -7.36 -7.49
N SER A 426 -25.15 -7.26 -7.00
CA SER A 426 -25.51 -7.62 -5.62
C SER A 426 -25.27 -9.09 -5.28
N SER A 427 -25.25 -9.97 -6.30
CA SER A 427 -24.97 -11.41 -6.15
C SER A 427 -23.47 -11.71 -5.99
N LEU A 428 -22.59 -10.76 -6.29
CA LEU A 428 -21.15 -10.94 -6.19
C LEU A 428 -20.73 -11.18 -4.73
N GLN A 429 -20.01 -12.28 -4.50
CA GLN A 429 -19.32 -12.58 -3.26
C GLN A 429 -17.82 -12.27 -3.40
N ILE A 430 -17.28 -11.50 -2.48
CA ILE A 430 -15.84 -11.28 -2.35
C ILE A 430 -15.36 -12.03 -1.12
N VAL A 431 -14.40 -12.92 -1.30
CA VAL A 431 -13.72 -13.64 -0.22
C VAL A 431 -12.28 -13.17 -0.16
N ARG A 432 -11.90 -12.55 0.96
CA ARG A 432 -10.53 -12.06 1.17
C ARG A 432 -9.79 -13.01 2.12
N ARG A 433 -8.71 -13.62 1.63
CA ARG A 433 -7.81 -14.50 2.39
C ARG A 433 -6.49 -13.77 2.56
N VAL A 434 -6.10 -13.50 3.81
CA VAL A 434 -4.97 -12.63 4.12
C VAL A 434 -3.93 -13.42 4.91
N SER A 435 -2.68 -13.44 4.43
CA SER A 435 -1.57 -14.02 5.18
C SER A 435 -1.28 -13.18 6.42
N ILE A 436 -1.46 -13.76 7.60
CA ILE A 436 -1.13 -13.07 8.84
C ILE A 436 0.37 -12.76 8.86
N LEU A 437 1.21 -13.77 8.60
CA LEU A 437 2.66 -13.64 8.72
C LEU A 437 3.26 -12.72 7.66
N ASP A 438 2.92 -12.92 6.38
CA ASP A 438 3.61 -12.27 5.27
C ASP A 438 2.94 -10.98 4.80
N CYS A 439 1.62 -10.85 4.99
CA CYS A 439 0.87 -9.65 4.62
C CYS A 439 0.71 -8.68 5.79
N ILE A 440 0.06 -9.13 6.87
CA ILE A 440 -0.28 -8.26 8.02
C ILE A 440 1.00 -7.83 8.76
N PHE A 441 1.80 -8.79 9.22
CA PHE A 441 3.05 -8.49 9.94
C PHE A 441 4.19 -8.20 8.97
N GLY A 442 4.33 -9.03 7.94
CA GLY A 442 5.37 -8.96 6.93
C GLY A 442 6.78 -8.93 7.52
N VAL A 443 7.77 -8.60 6.69
CA VAL A 443 9.13 -8.34 7.15
C VAL A 443 9.15 -6.98 7.85
N GLY A 444 9.36 -6.98 9.18
CA GLY A 444 9.42 -5.77 10.00
C GLY A 444 10.76 -5.03 9.87
N GLU A 445 11.82 -5.77 9.59
CA GLU A 445 13.17 -5.24 9.42
C GLU A 445 13.34 -4.57 8.05
N GLY A 446 14.19 -3.55 8.02
CA GLY A 446 14.65 -2.97 6.77
C GLY A 446 15.59 -3.91 6.01
N PRO A 447 15.90 -3.57 4.75
CA PRO A 447 16.84 -4.31 3.92
C PRO A 447 18.19 -4.58 4.61
N ARG A 448 18.66 -3.65 5.47
CA ARG A 448 19.85 -3.84 6.34
C ARG A 448 19.70 -5.06 7.26
N GLY A 449 18.60 -5.15 8.01
CA GLY A 449 18.37 -6.25 8.96
C GLY A 449 18.31 -7.59 8.25
N VAL A 450 17.53 -7.67 7.16
CA VAL A 450 17.45 -8.86 6.31
C VAL A 450 18.82 -9.27 5.77
N SER A 451 19.60 -8.30 5.29
CA SER A 451 20.96 -8.54 4.82
C SER A 451 21.83 -9.10 5.94
N THR A 452 21.76 -8.56 7.17
CA THR A 452 22.51 -9.08 8.32
C THR A 452 22.15 -10.54 8.64
N TYR A 453 20.86 -10.93 8.64
CA TYR A 453 20.46 -12.32 8.84
C TYR A 453 21.01 -13.26 7.76
N LEU A 454 20.91 -12.83 6.48
CA LEU A 454 21.44 -13.59 5.36
C LEU A 454 22.96 -13.74 5.42
N HIS A 455 23.69 -12.68 5.79
CA HIS A 455 25.15 -12.74 6.00
C HIS A 455 25.52 -13.74 7.11
N ARG A 456 24.75 -13.78 8.20
CA ARG A 456 24.97 -14.70 9.32
C ARG A 456 24.52 -16.14 9.04
N GLY A 457 23.94 -16.42 7.87
CA GLY A 457 23.40 -17.75 7.53
C GLY A 457 22.25 -18.20 8.44
N ARG A 458 21.63 -17.28 9.18
CA ARG A 458 20.57 -17.59 10.14
C ARG A 458 19.21 -17.61 9.44
N GLN A 459 18.38 -18.58 9.81
CA GLN A 459 16.96 -18.55 9.45
C GLN A 459 16.26 -17.48 10.26
N ARG A 460 15.45 -16.65 9.60
CA ARG A 460 14.70 -15.59 10.26
C ARG A 460 13.49 -16.19 10.97
N GLN A 461 13.38 -15.97 12.27
CA GLN A 461 12.15 -16.21 13.00
C GLN A 461 11.32 -14.92 13.03
N GLN A 462 10.11 -14.96 12.47
CA GLN A 462 9.19 -13.84 12.56
C GLN A 462 8.63 -13.79 13.99
N LYS A 463 9.18 -12.93 14.85
CA LYS A 463 8.65 -12.70 16.19
C LYS A 463 7.27 -12.00 16.09
N LEU A 464 6.24 -12.63 16.66
CA LEU A 464 4.89 -12.05 16.77
C LEU A 464 4.72 -11.45 18.16
N TYR A 465 4.88 -10.14 18.26
CA TYR A 465 4.66 -9.43 19.52
C TYR A 465 3.16 -9.27 19.78
N LYS A 466 2.69 -9.83 20.91
CA LYS A 466 1.28 -9.79 21.35
C LYS A 466 0.70 -8.37 21.31
N ARG A 467 1.46 -7.37 21.78
CA ARG A 467 1.08 -5.95 21.83
C ARG A 467 0.72 -5.36 20.46
N TYR A 468 1.35 -5.82 19.38
CA TYR A 468 1.08 -5.32 18.03
C TYR A 468 0.05 -6.15 17.26
N PHE A 469 -0.40 -7.29 17.80
CA PHE A 469 -1.25 -8.21 17.06
C PHE A 469 -2.64 -7.63 16.78
N SER A 470 -3.33 -7.16 17.82
CA SER A 470 -4.63 -6.50 17.69
C SER A 470 -4.54 -5.24 16.83
N LEU A 471 -3.51 -4.41 17.04
CA LEU A 471 -3.29 -3.16 16.32
C LEU A 471 -3.11 -3.36 14.81
N ARG A 472 -2.51 -4.47 14.38
CA ARG A 472 -2.27 -4.76 12.96
C ARG A 472 -3.46 -5.42 12.27
N ILE A 473 -4.29 -6.15 13.00
CA ILE A 473 -5.47 -6.84 12.44
C ILE A 473 -6.70 -5.94 12.41
N LEU A 474 -6.85 -5.05 13.40
CA LEU A 474 -8.02 -4.19 13.53
C LEU A 474 -8.40 -3.43 12.25
N PRO A 475 -7.47 -2.82 11.49
CA PRO A 475 -7.82 -2.13 10.25
C PRO A 475 -8.47 -3.04 9.19
N TRP A 476 -8.04 -4.30 9.09
CA TRP A 476 -8.60 -5.28 8.17
C TRP A 476 -10.03 -5.68 8.55
N LEU A 477 -10.29 -5.83 9.85
CA LEU A 477 -11.63 -6.14 10.36
C LEU A 477 -12.59 -4.96 10.17
N LYS A 478 -12.13 -3.74 10.47
CA LYS A 478 -12.92 -2.52 10.25
C LYS A 478 -13.30 -2.37 8.78
N GLU A 479 -12.37 -2.61 7.87
CA GLU A 479 -12.65 -2.55 6.43
C GLU A 479 -13.68 -3.58 5.99
N ALA A 480 -13.57 -4.83 6.46
CA ALA A 480 -14.55 -5.87 6.14
C ALA A 480 -15.97 -5.49 6.58
N ILE A 481 -16.12 -4.92 7.78
CA ILE A 481 -17.41 -4.42 8.29
C ILE A 481 -17.93 -3.25 7.43
N ALA A 482 -17.05 -2.32 7.02
CA ALA A 482 -17.43 -1.21 6.17
C ALA A 482 -17.93 -1.69 4.78
N MET A 483 -17.26 -2.69 4.20
CA MET A 483 -17.64 -3.29 2.93
C MET A 483 -19.02 -3.95 2.96
N GLU A 484 -19.39 -4.60 4.08
CA GLU A 484 -20.71 -5.19 4.27
C GLU A 484 -21.82 -4.14 4.32
N LYS A 485 -21.55 -2.99 4.97
CA LYS A 485 -22.46 -1.84 4.97
C LYS A 485 -22.64 -1.25 3.56
N GLU A 486 -21.56 -1.12 2.78
CA GLU A 486 -21.66 -0.60 1.42
C GLU A 486 -22.42 -1.53 0.47
N LYS A 487 -22.31 -2.86 0.66
CA LYS A 487 -23.07 -3.84 -0.12
C LYS A 487 -24.58 -3.73 0.12
N SER A 488 -25.00 -3.32 1.32
CA SER A 488 -26.41 -3.20 1.69
C SER A 488 -27.03 -1.82 1.40
N ARG A 489 -26.23 -0.83 0.95
CA ARG A 489 -26.72 0.52 0.63
C ARG A 489 -27.51 0.53 -0.70
N PRO A 490 -28.76 1.02 -0.71
CA PRO A 490 -29.55 1.17 -1.94
C PRO A 490 -28.90 2.17 -2.91
N THR A 491 -28.92 1.85 -4.20
CA THR A 491 -28.32 2.63 -5.29
C THR A 491 -28.93 4.04 -5.47
N HIS A 492 -30.06 4.34 -4.82
CA HIS A 492 -30.79 5.61 -4.93
C HIS A 492 -30.46 6.65 -3.84
N LEU A 493 -29.52 6.38 -2.92
CA LEU A 493 -29.16 7.27 -1.80
C LEU A 493 -27.76 7.90 -1.96
N ARG A 494 -27.30 8.14 -3.19
CA ARG A 494 -26.09 8.91 -3.48
C ARG A 494 -26.39 10.14 -4.31
#